data_AF-A0A6C0J737-F1
#
_entry.id   AF-A0A6C0J737-F1
#
_cell.length_a   1.000
_cell.length_b   1.000
_cell.length_c   1.000
_cell.angle_alpha   90.00
_cell.angle_beta   90.00
_cell.angle_gamma   90.00
#
_symmetry.space_group_name_H-M   'P 1'
#
loop_
_entity.id
_entity.type
_entity.pdbx_description
1 polymer ?
#
loop_
_entity_poly.entity_id
_entity_poly.type
_entity_poly.pdbx_seq_one_letter_code
_entity_poly.pdbx_strand_id
1 'polypeptide(L)'
;MFAAASKYVYDNIDIVWATDLDEFFEKDLINEVENIYLNDTQLVSIDLPHKIFAYNQYNIYNKNDFYIKPRITKHKKGFLYGHCNFETYGKTIKYTKRYLYHFAFVGFKRCDFKFNKIYKSLWWKPWLEAYLKAIYKKEKHIILYHPADTNMYTIPYNGGYPDYIDVDTMCKSLEK
;
A
#
# COMPACT_ATOMS: atom_id res chain seq x y z
N MET A 1 0.91 -0.01 15.19
CA MET A 1 -0.37 0.72 15.24
C MET A 1 -1.54 -0.27 15.34
N PHE A 2 -1.69 -1.17 14.39
CA PHE A 2 -2.80 -2.14 14.34
C PHE A 2 -2.93 -3.03 15.59
N ALA A 3 -1.84 -3.65 16.06
CA ALA A 3 -1.83 -4.48 17.27
C ALA A 3 -2.25 -3.74 18.56
N ALA A 4 -2.04 -2.42 18.64
CA ALA A 4 -2.48 -1.65 19.80
C ALA A 4 -3.98 -1.36 19.72
N ALA A 5 -4.47 -0.99 18.54
CA ALA A 5 -5.89 -0.69 18.30
C ALA A 5 -6.78 -1.93 18.45
N SER A 6 -6.31 -3.10 18.01
CA SER A 6 -7.10 -4.34 18.06
C SER A 6 -7.44 -4.82 19.48
N LYS A 7 -6.75 -4.33 20.51
CA LYS A 7 -7.06 -4.61 21.91
C LYS A 7 -8.36 -3.95 22.39
N TYR A 8 -8.84 -2.94 21.67
CA TYR A 8 -10.00 -2.13 22.03
C TYR A 8 -11.23 -2.41 21.14
N VAL A 9 -11.16 -3.43 20.27
CA VAL A 9 -12.30 -3.85 19.45
C VAL A 9 -13.14 -4.82 20.28
N TYR A 10 -14.26 -4.32 20.81
CA TYR A 10 -15.11 -5.00 21.80
C TYR A 10 -16.45 -5.51 21.23
N ASP A 11 -16.43 -6.12 20.05
CA ASP A 11 -17.56 -6.67 19.26
C ASP A 11 -18.26 -5.70 18.29
N ASN A 12 -18.87 -6.29 17.24
CA ASN A 12 -19.49 -5.71 16.02
C ASN A 12 -18.56 -5.46 14.81
N ILE A 13 -17.37 -6.05 14.78
CA ILE A 13 -16.51 -6.05 13.59
C ILE A 13 -16.26 -7.48 13.15
N ASP A 14 -16.67 -7.82 11.93
CA ASP A 14 -16.46 -9.16 11.35
C ASP A 14 -15.18 -9.24 10.50
N ILE A 15 -14.75 -8.10 9.94
CA ILE A 15 -13.64 -8.02 9.00
C ILE A 15 -12.71 -6.88 9.42
N VAL A 16 -11.44 -7.21 9.51
CA VAL A 16 -10.36 -6.29 9.79
C VAL A 16 -9.71 -5.85 8.48
N TRP A 17 -9.55 -4.54 8.32
CA TRP A 17 -8.77 -3.91 7.26
C TRP A 17 -7.52 -3.28 7.89
N ALA A 18 -6.35 -3.82 7.58
CA ALA A 18 -5.07 -3.40 8.12
C ALA A 18 -4.23 -2.69 7.05
N THR A 19 -4.81 -1.67 6.42
CA THR A 19 -4.14 -0.83 5.42
C THR A 19 -3.26 0.23 6.09
N ASP A 20 -2.16 0.59 5.43
CA ASP A 20 -1.42 1.80 5.79
C ASP A 20 -2.23 3.06 5.44
N LEU A 21 -1.92 4.20 6.07
CA LEU A 21 -2.66 5.46 5.84
C LEU A 21 -2.53 6.00 4.41
N ASP A 22 -1.57 5.49 3.64
CA ASP A 22 -1.36 5.79 2.22
C ASP A 22 -1.68 4.61 1.30
N GLU A 23 -2.41 3.61 1.80
CA GLU A 23 -3.00 2.53 1.02
C GLU A 23 -4.51 2.74 0.87
N PHE A 24 -4.98 2.72 -0.37
CA PHE A 24 -6.38 2.97 -0.71
C PHE A 24 -6.95 1.87 -1.60
N PHE A 25 -8.27 1.74 -1.66
CA PHE A 25 -8.98 0.74 -2.48
C PHE A 25 -10.36 1.24 -2.94
N GLU A 26 -10.90 0.63 -4.00
CA GLU A 26 -12.26 0.95 -4.48
C GLU A 26 -13.33 0.58 -3.45
N LYS A 27 -14.35 1.42 -3.28
CA LYS A 27 -15.44 1.17 -2.30
C LYS A 27 -16.14 -0.16 -2.53
N ASP A 28 -16.33 -0.55 -3.78
CA ASP A 28 -16.94 -1.82 -4.18
C ASP A 28 -16.21 -3.05 -3.61
N LEU A 29 -14.91 -2.93 -3.33
CA LEU A 29 -14.12 -4.02 -2.76
C LEU A 29 -14.67 -4.47 -1.41
N ILE A 30 -15.31 -3.60 -0.63
CA ILE A 30 -15.92 -3.94 0.65
C ILE A 30 -16.99 -5.03 0.45
N ASN A 31 -17.94 -4.77 -0.44
CA ASN A 31 -19.02 -5.70 -0.75
C ASN A 31 -18.49 -6.99 -1.39
N GLU A 32 -17.47 -6.90 -2.24
CA GLU A 32 -16.82 -8.08 -2.84
C GLU A 32 -16.19 -8.99 -1.76
N VAL A 33 -15.49 -8.39 -0.80
CA VAL A 33 -14.82 -9.08 0.31
C VAL A 33 -15.83 -9.74 1.25
N GLU A 34 -16.92 -9.04 1.61
CA GLU A 34 -18.00 -9.61 2.42
C GLU A 34 -18.61 -10.84 1.75
N ASN A 35 -18.93 -10.73 0.46
CA ASN A 35 -19.46 -11.86 -0.32
C ASN A 35 -18.50 -13.05 -0.39
N ILE A 36 -17.19 -12.80 -0.50
CA ILE A 36 -16.19 -13.87 -0.48
C ILE A 36 -16.23 -14.61 0.86
N TYR A 37 -16.27 -13.87 1.98
CA TYR A 37 -16.28 -14.49 3.30
C TYR A 37 -17.58 -15.21 3.64
N LEU A 38 -18.72 -14.76 3.11
CA LEU A 38 -20.01 -15.46 3.22
C LEU A 38 -19.99 -16.81 2.46
N ASN A 39 -19.34 -16.86 1.31
CA ASN A 39 -19.27 -18.07 0.47
C ASN A 39 -18.14 -19.03 0.86
N ASP A 40 -17.12 -18.57 1.58
CA ASP A 40 -16.00 -19.40 2.06
C ASP A 40 -15.83 -19.26 3.57
N THR A 41 -16.51 -20.15 4.31
CA THR A 41 -16.49 -20.16 5.78
C THR A 41 -15.11 -20.45 6.35
N GLN A 42 -14.26 -21.16 5.63
CA GLN A 42 -12.90 -21.51 6.05
C GLN A 42 -11.86 -20.43 5.74
N LEU A 43 -12.19 -19.46 4.87
CA LEU A 43 -11.28 -18.37 4.54
C LEU A 43 -10.99 -17.50 5.75
N VAL A 44 -9.71 -17.20 5.98
CA VAL A 44 -9.26 -16.32 7.08
C VAL A 44 -8.82 -14.97 6.52
N SER A 45 -7.98 -14.95 5.49
CA SER A 45 -7.36 -13.70 5.02
C SER A 45 -7.43 -13.54 3.50
N ILE A 46 -7.43 -12.29 3.04
CA ILE A 46 -7.38 -11.94 1.63
C ILE A 46 -6.15 -11.06 1.39
N ASP A 47 -5.32 -11.49 0.45
CA ASP A 47 -4.15 -10.76 -0.03
C ASP A 47 -4.47 -10.05 -1.34
N LEU A 48 -4.19 -8.75 -1.40
CA LEU A 48 -4.47 -7.90 -2.54
C LEU A 48 -3.15 -7.51 -3.22
N PRO A 49 -3.11 -7.49 -4.56
CA PRO A 49 -1.99 -6.92 -5.26
C PRO A 49 -1.97 -5.40 -5.05
N HIS A 50 -0.78 -4.84 -5.00
CA HIS A 50 -0.56 -3.41 -4.81
C HIS A 50 -0.14 -2.76 -6.13
N LYS A 51 -0.65 -1.55 -6.37
CA LYS A 51 -0.05 -0.56 -7.28
C LYS A 51 0.76 0.39 -6.42
N ILE A 52 2.09 0.25 -6.47
CA ILE A 52 2.99 1.03 -5.63
C ILE A 52 3.42 2.28 -6.40
N PHE A 53 2.96 3.44 -5.95
CA PHE A 53 3.31 4.74 -6.50
C PHE A 53 4.59 5.29 -5.87
N ALA A 54 5.38 5.95 -6.70
CA ALA A 54 6.57 6.66 -6.30
C ALA A 54 6.62 7.99 -7.03
N TYR A 55 7.20 9.03 -6.43
CA TYR A 55 7.23 10.39 -6.97
C TYR A 55 5.87 11.10 -7.02
N ASN A 56 4.92 10.58 -7.78
CA ASN A 56 3.60 11.16 -7.92
C ASN A 56 2.60 10.11 -8.42
N GLN A 57 1.37 10.52 -8.69
CA GLN A 57 0.27 9.68 -9.17
C GLN A 57 0.44 9.14 -10.60
N TYR A 58 1.45 9.59 -11.34
CA TYR A 58 1.73 9.17 -12.71
C TYR A 58 2.88 8.16 -12.82
N ASN A 59 3.40 7.67 -11.69
CA ASN A 59 4.58 6.81 -11.64
C ASN A 59 4.34 5.63 -10.69
N ILE A 60 4.31 4.42 -11.23
CA ILE A 60 4.20 3.18 -10.45
C ILE A 60 5.41 2.29 -10.70
N TYR A 61 5.75 1.42 -9.75
CA TYR A 61 6.74 0.38 -10.00
C TYR A 61 6.26 -0.66 -11.02
N ASN A 62 7.16 -1.08 -11.91
CA ASN A 62 6.93 -1.98 -13.05
C ASN A 62 6.73 -3.46 -12.69
N LYS A 63 6.06 -3.73 -11.57
CA LYS A 63 5.76 -5.08 -11.12
C LYS A 63 4.26 -5.30 -11.11
N ASN A 64 3.82 -6.14 -12.03
CA ASN A 64 2.44 -6.59 -12.08
C ASN A 64 2.13 -7.40 -10.83
N ASP A 65 0.94 -7.18 -10.28
CA ASP A 65 0.37 -7.85 -9.11
C ASP A 65 1.34 -8.01 -7.91
N PHE A 66 1.75 -6.88 -7.33
CA PHE A 66 2.65 -6.85 -6.18
C PHE A 66 1.93 -7.29 -4.90
N TYR A 67 2.05 -8.57 -4.51
CA TYR A 67 1.57 -9.06 -3.22
C TYR A 67 2.62 -8.79 -2.14
N ILE A 68 2.29 -7.95 -1.17
CA ILE A 68 3.17 -7.65 -0.03
C ILE A 68 2.86 -8.65 1.09
N LYS A 69 1.70 -8.47 1.72
CA LYS A 69 1.13 -9.30 2.80
C LYS A 69 -0.39 -9.06 2.83
N PRO A 70 -1.18 -10.02 3.32
CA PRO A 70 -2.63 -9.83 3.41
C PRO A 70 -2.98 -8.61 4.26
N ARG A 71 -3.95 -7.84 3.76
CA ARG A 71 -4.44 -6.61 4.41
C ARG A 71 -5.82 -6.79 5.01
N ILE A 72 -6.52 -7.85 4.63
CA ILE A 72 -7.87 -8.13 5.05
C ILE A 72 -7.88 -9.47 5.77
N THR A 73 -8.49 -9.53 6.94
CA THR A 73 -8.62 -10.78 7.70
C THR A 73 -9.94 -10.82 8.48
N LYS A 74 -10.50 -12.01 8.69
CA LYS A 74 -11.65 -12.19 9.58
C LYS A 74 -11.30 -11.80 11.01
N HIS A 75 -12.20 -11.08 11.65
CA HIS A 75 -12.05 -10.76 13.05
C HIS A 75 -12.23 -12.02 13.93
N LYS A 76 -11.45 -12.11 15.01
CA LYS A 76 -11.56 -13.11 16.07
C LYS A 76 -11.55 -12.35 17.39
N LYS A 77 -12.63 -12.50 18.17
CA LYS A 77 -12.78 -11.82 19.46
C LYS A 77 -11.59 -12.11 20.38
N GLY A 78 -11.04 -11.06 21.00
CA GLY A 78 -9.89 -11.16 21.90
C GLY A 78 -8.55 -11.50 21.22
N PHE A 79 -8.51 -11.52 19.89
CA PHE A 79 -7.30 -11.85 19.15
C PHE A 79 -6.40 -10.62 18.96
N LEU A 80 -5.12 -10.76 19.33
CA LEU A 80 -4.11 -9.74 19.08
C LEU A 80 -3.47 -9.97 17.71
N TYR A 81 -3.77 -9.09 16.77
CA TYR A 81 -3.23 -9.17 15.42
C TYR A 81 -1.78 -8.69 15.38
N GLY A 82 -0.92 -9.44 14.71
CA GLY A 82 0.45 -9.04 14.43
C GLY A 82 0.52 -8.00 13.31
N HIS A 83 1.72 -7.50 13.05
CA HIS A 83 1.97 -6.65 11.89
C HIS A 83 2.32 -7.53 10.69
N CYS A 84 1.46 -7.54 9.67
CA CYS A 84 1.77 -8.12 8.36
C CYS A 84 2.04 -9.64 8.38
N ASN A 85 1.26 -10.41 9.14
CA ASN A 85 1.39 -11.88 9.27
C ASN A 85 0.05 -12.64 9.21
N PHE A 86 -1.00 -12.06 8.64
CA PHE A 86 -2.34 -12.63 8.66
C PHE A 86 -2.46 -13.96 7.93
N GLU A 87 -1.51 -14.27 7.04
CA GLU A 87 -1.41 -15.55 6.35
C GLU A 87 -1.12 -16.72 7.29
N THR A 88 -0.57 -16.46 8.49
CA THR A 88 -0.27 -17.51 9.47
C THR A 88 -1.51 -17.95 10.27
N TYR A 89 -2.63 -17.24 10.13
CA TYR A 89 -3.84 -17.48 10.91
C TYR A 89 -4.81 -18.48 10.28
N GLY A 90 -4.53 -18.92 9.04
CA GLY A 90 -5.29 -19.93 8.33
C GLY A 90 -5.35 -19.68 6.83
N LYS A 91 -6.41 -20.19 6.19
CA LYS A 91 -6.58 -20.12 4.73
C LYS A 91 -6.53 -18.68 4.24
N THR A 92 -5.67 -18.44 3.24
CA THR A 92 -5.49 -17.13 2.61
C THR A 92 -5.60 -17.27 1.10
N ILE A 93 -6.30 -16.34 0.46
CA ILE A 93 -6.39 -16.27 -1.01
C ILE A 93 -5.68 -15.03 -1.54
N LYS A 94 -5.21 -15.13 -2.79
CA LYS A 94 -4.78 -13.98 -3.58
C LYS A 94 -5.95 -13.47 -4.41
N TYR A 95 -6.32 -12.21 -4.21
CA TYR A 95 -7.43 -11.59 -4.91
C TYR A 95 -6.95 -10.75 -6.09
N THR A 96 -7.24 -11.17 -7.31
CA THR A 96 -6.63 -10.59 -8.52
C THR A 96 -7.47 -9.52 -9.21
N LYS A 97 -8.71 -9.27 -8.77
CA LYS A 97 -9.66 -8.40 -9.50
C LYS A 97 -9.53 -6.91 -9.17
N ARG A 98 -8.95 -6.58 -8.01
CA ARG A 98 -8.81 -5.21 -7.51
C ARG A 98 -7.41 -5.02 -6.91
N TYR A 99 -7.01 -3.76 -6.78
CA TYR A 99 -5.70 -3.38 -6.26
C TYR A 99 -5.82 -2.56 -4.98
N LEU A 100 -4.76 -2.60 -4.18
CA LEU A 100 -4.45 -1.54 -3.23
C LEU A 100 -3.55 -0.50 -3.90
N TYR A 101 -4.00 0.74 -3.91
CA TYR A 101 -3.25 1.89 -4.42
C TYR A 101 -2.39 2.43 -3.28
N HIS A 102 -1.10 2.13 -3.33
CA HIS A 102 -0.16 2.40 -2.24
C HIS A 102 0.79 3.53 -2.65
N PHE A 103 0.61 4.72 -2.05
CA PHE A 103 1.45 5.89 -2.28
C PHE A 103 2.75 5.86 -1.46
N ALA A 104 3.44 4.73 -1.51
CA ALA A 104 4.54 4.37 -0.62
C ALA A 104 5.72 5.35 -0.68
N PHE A 105 6.03 5.88 -1.87
CA PHE A 105 7.21 6.69 -2.11
C PHE A 105 6.88 8.05 -2.72
N VAL A 106 5.80 8.67 -2.24
CA VAL A 106 5.37 10.03 -2.63
C VAL A 106 5.61 11.01 -1.48
N GLY A 107 6.15 12.19 -1.81
CA GLY A 107 6.63 13.22 -0.89
C GLY A 107 8.12 13.09 -0.58
N PHE A 108 8.94 14.05 -1.02
CA PHE A 108 10.39 14.03 -0.82
C PHE A 108 10.80 13.86 0.66
N LYS A 109 10.26 14.69 1.56
CA LYS A 109 10.59 14.65 3.00
C LYS A 109 10.21 13.31 3.64
N ARG A 110 9.09 12.74 3.20
CA ARG A 110 8.63 11.43 3.66
C ARG A 110 9.59 10.34 3.21
N CYS A 111 10.00 10.36 1.94
CA CYS A 111 10.98 9.43 1.40
C CYS A 111 12.33 9.56 2.12
N ASP A 112 12.84 10.78 2.32
CA ASP A 112 14.06 11.04 3.07
C ASP A 112 13.99 10.46 4.49
N PHE A 113 12.89 10.70 5.20
CA PHE A 113 12.65 10.10 6.51
C PHE A 113 12.64 8.56 6.46
N LYS A 114 11.91 7.96 5.51
CA LYS A 114 11.86 6.49 5.34
C LYS A 114 13.26 5.91 5.11
N PHE A 115 14.05 6.52 4.21
CA PHE A 115 15.40 6.05 3.93
C PHE A 115 16.35 6.19 5.11
N ASN A 116 16.35 7.36 5.75
CA ASN A 116 17.27 7.65 6.85
C ASN A 116 16.93 6.88 8.12
N LYS A 117 15.64 6.74 8.47
CA LYS A 117 15.21 6.20 9.76
C LYS A 117 14.79 4.75 9.71
N ILE A 118 14.15 4.32 8.62
CA ILE A 118 13.56 2.98 8.52
C ILE A 118 14.53 2.04 7.80
N TYR A 119 14.93 2.38 6.57
CA TYR A 119 15.72 1.47 5.75
C TYR A 119 17.21 1.46 6.09
N LYS A 120 17.77 2.58 6.58
CA LYS A 120 19.20 2.72 6.90
C LYS A 120 20.14 2.24 5.77
N SER A 121 19.69 2.35 4.51
CA SER A 121 20.46 1.93 3.34
C SER A 121 21.60 2.93 3.07
N LEU A 122 22.56 2.64 2.19
CA LEU A 122 23.53 3.62 1.68
C LEU A 122 23.21 4.05 0.23
N TRP A 123 22.31 3.32 -0.42
CA TRP A 123 21.98 3.47 -1.85
C TRP A 123 20.83 4.45 -2.12
N TRP A 124 20.32 5.13 -1.09
CA TRP A 124 19.19 6.05 -1.20
C TRP A 124 19.57 7.47 -1.64
N LYS A 125 20.84 7.88 -1.50
CA LYS A 125 21.26 9.22 -1.89
C LYS A 125 21.01 9.51 -3.38
N PRO A 126 21.46 8.65 -4.32
CA PRO A 126 21.16 8.84 -5.74
C PRO A 126 19.65 8.85 -6.04
N TRP A 127 18.87 8.06 -5.28
CA TRP A 127 17.42 8.01 -5.42
C TRP A 127 16.77 9.35 -5.05
N LEU A 128 17.13 9.92 -3.89
CA LEU A 128 16.62 11.21 -3.43
C LEU A 128 17.09 12.36 -4.33
N GLU A 129 18.33 12.31 -4.83
CA GLU A 129 18.85 13.29 -5.79
C GLU A 129 18.06 13.27 -7.10
N ALA A 130 17.76 12.08 -7.64
CA ALA A 130 16.94 11.94 -8.83
C ALA A 130 15.52 12.50 -8.61
N TYR A 131 14.90 12.18 -7.46
CA TYR A 131 13.60 12.69 -7.07
C TYR A 131 13.58 14.22 -6.99
N LEU A 132 14.55 14.81 -6.29
CA LEU A 132 14.61 16.25 -6.06
C LEU A 132 14.88 17.00 -7.39
N LYS A 133 15.76 16.47 -8.23
CA LYS A 133 16.01 17.00 -9.59
C LYS A 133 14.73 17.02 -10.42
N ALA A 134 13.91 15.98 -10.33
CA ALA A 134 12.63 15.89 -11.03
C ALA A 134 11.63 16.96 -10.57
N ILE A 135 11.54 17.20 -9.25
CA ILE A 135 10.73 18.30 -8.69
C ILE A 135 11.15 19.63 -9.30
N TYR A 136 12.45 19.95 -9.28
CA TYR A 136 12.96 21.23 -9.81
C TYR A 136 12.67 21.41 -11.30
N LYS A 137 12.76 20.32 -12.07
CA LYS A 137 12.48 20.32 -13.50
C LYS A 137 11.00 20.21 -13.85
N LYS A 138 10.12 20.02 -12.85
CA LYS A 138 8.67 19.78 -13.03
C LYS A 138 8.41 18.59 -13.97
N GLU A 139 9.20 17.53 -13.84
CA GLU A 139 9.02 16.32 -14.65
C GLU A 139 7.70 15.63 -14.27
N LYS A 140 6.94 15.15 -15.26
CA LYS A 140 5.71 14.38 -14.99
C LYS A 140 6.02 12.93 -14.63
N HIS A 141 6.99 12.34 -15.34
CA HIS A 141 7.40 10.95 -15.20
C HIS A 141 8.90 10.87 -14.98
N ILE A 142 9.33 9.95 -14.13
CA ILE A 142 10.74 9.68 -13.85
C ILE A 142 11.00 8.20 -13.70
N ILE A 143 12.28 7.82 -13.81
CA ILE A 143 12.75 6.48 -13.52
C ILE A 143 13.42 6.49 -12.15
N LEU A 144 12.81 5.79 -11.20
CA LEU A 144 13.32 5.53 -9.87
C LEU A 144 13.37 4.03 -9.66
N TYR A 145 14.52 3.50 -9.29
CA TYR A 145 14.67 2.09 -8.94
C TYR A 145 14.09 1.82 -7.55
N HIS A 146 13.57 0.61 -7.31
CA HIS A 146 13.08 0.26 -5.99
C HIS A 146 14.25 0.08 -5.03
N PRO A 147 14.19 0.61 -3.81
CA PRO A 147 15.32 0.61 -2.88
C PRO A 147 15.82 -0.78 -2.46
N ALA A 148 14.95 -1.79 -2.52
CA ALA A 148 15.27 -3.16 -2.13
C ALA A 148 15.25 -4.16 -3.30
N ASP A 149 14.94 -3.71 -4.53
CA ASP A 149 14.88 -4.57 -5.71
C ASP A 149 15.34 -3.78 -6.94
N THR A 150 16.57 -4.00 -7.37
CA THR A 150 17.20 -3.26 -8.48
C THR A 150 16.60 -3.58 -9.84
N ASN A 151 15.82 -4.66 -9.97
CA ASN A 151 15.10 -4.99 -11.21
C ASN A 151 13.77 -4.24 -11.32
N MET A 152 13.31 -3.64 -10.24
CA MET A 152 12.05 -2.91 -10.20
C MET A 152 12.33 -1.41 -10.33
N TYR A 153 11.62 -0.75 -11.24
CA TYR A 153 11.75 0.68 -11.52
C TYR A 153 10.39 1.30 -11.86
N THR A 154 10.29 2.62 -11.74
CA THR A 154 9.04 3.32 -12.05
C THR A 154 8.77 3.39 -13.55
N ILE A 155 7.52 3.17 -13.92
CA ILE A 155 6.96 3.33 -15.27
C ILE A 155 5.76 4.29 -15.24
N PRO A 156 5.42 4.92 -16.38
CA PRO A 156 4.23 5.75 -16.48
C PRO A 156 2.95 4.99 -16.11
N TYR A 157 2.11 5.63 -15.31
CA TYR A 157 0.78 5.16 -14.96
C TYR A 157 -0.30 6.06 -15.55
N ASN A 158 -1.23 5.44 -16.29
CA ASN A 158 -2.38 6.11 -16.91
C ASN A 158 -3.71 5.48 -16.48
N GLY A 159 -3.71 4.62 -15.44
CA GLY A 159 -4.93 4.01 -14.93
C GLY A 159 -5.68 4.93 -13.96
N GLY A 160 -6.89 4.51 -13.57
CA GLY A 160 -7.68 5.20 -12.55
C GLY A 160 -7.21 4.87 -11.13
N TYR A 161 -7.70 5.62 -10.16
CA TYR A 161 -7.56 5.38 -8.72
C TYR A 161 -8.91 5.69 -8.07
N PRO A 162 -9.11 5.35 -6.78
CA PRO A 162 -10.41 5.50 -6.15
C PRO A 162 -10.88 6.95 -6.19
N ASP A 163 -12.12 7.14 -6.66
CA ASP A 163 -12.72 8.44 -6.99
C ASP A 163 -12.88 9.39 -5.79
N TYR A 164 -12.90 8.84 -4.59
CA TYR A 164 -13.10 9.56 -3.34
C TYR A 164 -11.83 10.23 -2.83
N ILE A 165 -10.72 10.13 -3.55
CA ILE A 165 -9.42 10.69 -3.16
C ILE A 165 -9.03 11.78 -4.15
N ASP A 166 -8.80 12.98 -3.64
CA ASP A 166 -8.11 14.03 -4.40
C ASP A 166 -6.60 13.74 -4.39
N VAL A 167 -6.21 12.83 -5.29
CA VAL A 167 -4.82 12.36 -5.41
C VAL A 167 -3.88 13.49 -5.79
N ASP A 168 -4.32 14.43 -6.65
CA ASP A 168 -3.53 15.57 -7.07
C ASP A 168 -3.18 16.48 -5.88
N THR A 169 -4.17 16.81 -5.05
CA THR A 169 -3.95 17.60 -3.84
C THR A 169 -3.12 16.85 -2.81
N MET A 170 -3.37 15.56 -2.62
CA MET A 170 -2.58 14.71 -1.73
C MET A 170 -1.10 14.71 -2.13
N CYS A 171 -0.78 14.39 -3.38
CA CYS A 171 0.61 14.39 -3.87
C CYS A 171 1.27 15.76 -3.68
N LYS A 172 0.58 16.86 -4.03
CA LYS A 172 1.11 18.22 -3.82
C LYS A 172 1.35 18.56 -2.35
N SER A 173 0.48 18.10 -1.45
CA SER A 173 0.64 18.35 -0.01
C SER A 173 1.82 17.58 0.59
N LEU A 174 2.09 16.37 0.11
CA LEU A 174 3.18 15.52 0.58
C LEU A 174 4.57 16.03 0.14
N GLU A 175 4.62 16.89 -0.88
CA GLU A 175 5.86 17.55 -1.34
C GLU A 175 6.22 18.81 -0.54
N LYS A 176 5.34 19.33 0.32
CA LYS A 176 5.61 20.53 1.13
C LYS A 176 6.47 20.24 2.35
#